data_AF-A0A8G1RM01-F1
#
_entry.id   AF-A0A8G1RM01-F1
#
_cell.length_a   1.000
_cell.length_b   1.000
_cell.length_c   1.000
_cell.angle_alpha   90.00
_cell.angle_beta   90.00
_cell.angle_gamma   90.00
#
_symmetry.space_group_name_H-M   'P 1'
#
loop_
_entity.id
_entity.type
_entity.pdbx_description
1 polymer ?
#
loop_
_entity_poly.entity_id
_entity_poly.type
_entity_poly.pdbx_seq_one_letter_code
_entity_poly.pdbx_strand_id
1 'polypeptide(L)'
;MSETEYKKVLRLAGSYYKLPEVSEEDFHAFISSDHAVKAAKIHEKYGILHYQLAIGTSHTRELAHGLQLPWKIDDHDVTIEYYFTDVAALLAVSADEEFKTLHVDAEKFVRLDATTVAVTWVEVFLKDGKLVNVGPDGQSLHPPFAERIAFALPEKPAAKYY
;
A
#
# COMPACT_ATOMS: atom_id res chain seq x y z
N MET A 1 -4.86 -2.17 33.27
CA MET A 1 -5.20 -2.32 31.84
C MET A 1 -4.85 -1.00 31.20
N SER A 2 -3.74 -0.92 30.45
CA SER A 2 -3.35 0.32 29.79
C SER A 2 -4.37 0.63 28.70
N GLU A 3 -4.91 1.85 28.69
CA GLU A 3 -5.60 2.41 27.54
C GLU A 3 -4.69 2.18 26.32
N THR A 4 -5.17 1.43 25.33
CA THR A 4 -4.45 1.25 24.09
C THR A 4 -4.45 2.60 23.39
N GLU A 5 -3.40 3.38 23.59
CA GLU A 5 -3.22 4.66 22.91
C GLU A 5 -3.38 4.44 21.39
N TYR A 6 -4.33 5.14 20.79
CA TYR A 6 -4.54 5.05 19.35
C TYR A 6 -3.26 5.50 18.64
N LYS A 7 -2.61 4.59 17.92
CA LYS A 7 -1.45 4.92 17.08
C LYS A 7 -1.91 5.13 15.64
N LYS A 8 -1.75 6.34 15.12
CA LYS A 8 -2.06 6.71 13.72
C LYS A 8 -1.18 5.92 12.77
N VAL A 9 -1.81 5.16 11.86
CA VAL A 9 -1.12 4.43 10.80
C VAL A 9 -1.41 5.11 9.47
N LEU A 10 -0.35 5.49 8.77
CA LEU A 10 -0.39 5.94 7.39
C LEU A 10 -0.21 4.72 6.47
N ARG A 11 -0.79 4.80 5.27
CA ARG A 11 -0.70 3.81 4.20
C ARG A 11 -0.27 4.55 2.94
N LEU A 12 0.74 4.03 2.25
CA LEU A 12 0.98 4.34 0.86
C LEU A 12 0.54 3.14 0.02
N ALA A 13 -0.25 3.38 -1.00
CA ALA A 13 -0.66 2.38 -1.97
C ALA A 13 -0.31 2.84 -3.38
N GLY A 14 0.36 1.98 -4.14
CA GLY A 14 0.57 2.14 -5.56
C GLY A 14 -0.26 1.12 -6.33
N SER A 15 -0.96 1.56 -7.38
CA SER A 15 -1.70 0.69 -8.28
C SER A 15 -0.98 0.63 -9.62
N TYR A 16 -0.62 -0.58 -10.04
CA TYR A 16 0.30 -0.84 -11.14
C TYR A 16 -0.34 -1.76 -12.18
N TYR A 17 -0.06 -1.50 -13.46
CA TYR A 17 -0.39 -2.38 -14.57
C TYR A 17 0.85 -3.13 -15.01
N LYS A 18 0.69 -4.42 -15.35
CA LYS A 18 1.74 -5.15 -16.06
C LYS A 18 1.89 -4.60 -17.49
N LEU A 19 3.04 -4.85 -18.11
CA LEU A 19 3.22 -4.59 -19.54
C LEU A 19 2.28 -5.49 -20.38
N PRO A 20 1.75 -5.01 -21.52
CA PRO A 20 0.81 -5.77 -22.35
C PRO A 20 1.34 -7.14 -22.80
N GLU A 21 2.64 -7.23 -23.08
CA GLU A 21 3.34 -8.43 -23.54
C GLU A 21 3.67 -9.44 -22.43
N VAL A 22 3.57 -9.04 -21.16
CA VAL A 22 3.89 -9.90 -20.01
C VAL A 22 2.64 -10.70 -19.62
N SER A 23 2.77 -12.02 -19.47
CA SER A 23 1.66 -12.87 -19.02
C SER A 23 1.34 -12.62 -17.54
N GLU A 24 0.11 -12.94 -17.09
CA GLU A 24 -0.22 -12.83 -15.65
C GLU A 24 0.66 -13.73 -14.77
N GLU A 25 1.04 -14.90 -15.29
CA GLU A 25 1.91 -15.86 -14.61
C GLU A 25 3.34 -15.32 -14.46
N ASP A 26 3.95 -14.81 -15.55
CA ASP A 26 5.29 -14.23 -15.52
C ASP A 26 5.32 -12.97 -14.65
N PHE A 27 4.27 -12.14 -14.73
CA PHE A 27 4.12 -10.96 -13.89
C PHE A 27 4.06 -11.36 -12.41
N HIS A 28 3.22 -12.33 -12.05
CA HIS A 28 3.11 -12.82 -10.69
C HIS A 28 4.42 -13.42 -10.17
N ALA A 29 5.10 -14.23 -11.00
CA ALA A 29 6.39 -14.83 -10.66
C ALA A 29 7.43 -13.76 -10.32
N PHE A 30 7.52 -12.69 -11.13
CA PHE A 30 8.39 -11.55 -10.86
C PHE A 30 7.96 -10.77 -9.62
N ILE A 31 6.72 -10.28 -9.59
CA ILE A 31 6.31 -9.28 -8.59
C ILE A 31 6.21 -9.87 -7.19
N SER A 32 5.75 -11.12 -7.06
CA SER A 32 5.48 -11.77 -5.78
C SER A 32 6.70 -12.55 -5.26
N SER A 33 7.39 -13.29 -6.15
CA SER A 33 8.47 -14.18 -5.72
C SER A 33 9.85 -13.51 -5.68
N ASP A 34 10.05 -12.41 -6.41
CA ASP A 34 11.34 -11.71 -6.45
C ASP A 34 11.23 -10.28 -5.90
N HIS A 35 10.48 -9.41 -6.58
CA HIS A 35 10.43 -7.98 -6.26
C HIS A 35 9.92 -7.73 -4.83
N ALA A 36 8.76 -8.30 -4.48
CA ALA A 36 8.18 -8.15 -3.15
C ALA A 36 9.08 -8.66 -2.03
N VAL A 37 9.80 -9.77 -2.24
CA VAL A 37 10.71 -10.34 -1.24
C VAL A 37 11.89 -9.39 -0.98
N LYS A 38 12.47 -8.83 -2.04
CA LYS A 38 13.57 -7.85 -1.92
C LYS A 38 13.09 -6.56 -1.27
N ALA A 39 11.94 -6.04 -1.72
CA ALA A 39 11.33 -4.86 -1.14
C ALA A 39 11.01 -5.06 0.35
N ALA A 40 10.44 -6.19 0.75
CA ALA A 40 10.08 -6.47 2.15
C ALA A 40 11.27 -6.36 3.11
N LYS A 41 12.47 -6.82 2.71
CA LYS A 41 13.70 -6.69 3.51
C LYS A 41 14.11 -5.23 3.71
N ILE A 42 13.92 -4.39 2.70
CA ILE A 42 14.19 -2.96 2.78
C ILE A 42 13.16 -2.27 3.70
N HIS A 43 11.88 -2.63 3.56
CA HIS A 43 10.82 -2.12 4.45
C HIS A 43 11.09 -2.50 5.91
N GLU A 44 11.52 -3.74 6.18
CA GLU A 44 11.92 -4.21 7.51
C GLU A 44 13.10 -3.37 8.06
N LYS A 45 14.16 -3.17 7.27
CA LYS A 45 15.33 -2.35 7.63
C LYS A 45 14.96 -0.95 8.12
N TYR A 46 13.92 -0.33 7.55
CA TYR A 46 13.48 1.02 7.91
C TYR A 46 12.28 1.07 8.88
N GLY A 47 11.84 -0.08 9.42
CA GLY A 47 10.78 -0.12 10.44
C GLY A 47 9.36 0.12 9.91
N ILE A 48 9.12 -0.22 8.64
CA ILE A 48 7.77 -0.24 8.07
C ILE A 48 6.95 -1.33 8.77
N LEU A 49 5.70 -1.01 9.12
CA LEU A 49 4.88 -1.83 10.00
C LEU A 49 4.23 -3.02 9.29
N HIS A 50 3.87 -2.82 8.03
CA HIS A 50 3.21 -3.83 7.19
C HIS A 50 3.52 -3.55 5.73
N TYR A 51 3.69 -4.60 4.95
CA TYR A 51 3.89 -4.54 3.50
C TYR A 51 3.11 -5.68 2.85
N GLN A 52 2.33 -5.39 1.82
CA GLN A 52 1.52 -6.39 1.13
C GLN A 52 1.29 -6.06 -0.34
N LEU A 53 0.96 -7.11 -1.09
CA LEU A 53 0.50 -7.02 -2.46
C LEU A 53 -0.93 -7.55 -2.53
N ALA A 54 -1.83 -6.79 -3.14
CA ALA A 54 -3.13 -7.25 -3.58
C ALA A 54 -3.06 -7.51 -5.09
N ILE A 55 -3.06 -8.79 -5.48
CA ILE A 55 -2.91 -9.22 -6.88
C ILE A 55 -4.28 -9.24 -7.55
N GLY A 56 -4.41 -8.49 -8.65
CA GLY A 56 -5.55 -8.53 -9.55
C GLY A 56 -5.24 -9.43 -10.75
N THR A 57 -6.13 -10.35 -11.06
CA THR A 57 -6.03 -11.21 -12.24
C THR A 57 -7.30 -11.12 -13.08
N SER A 58 -7.24 -11.66 -14.29
CA SER A 58 -8.42 -11.88 -15.13
C SER A 58 -9.53 -12.58 -14.35
N HIS A 59 -9.18 -13.59 -13.55
CA HIS A 59 -10.13 -14.37 -12.76
C HIS A 59 -10.75 -13.59 -11.59
N THR A 60 -9.97 -12.77 -10.86
CA THR A 60 -10.55 -11.93 -9.80
C THR A 60 -11.42 -10.81 -10.37
N ARG A 61 -11.11 -10.32 -11.57
CA ARG A 61 -11.95 -9.35 -12.29
C ARG A 61 -13.27 -9.97 -12.75
N GLU A 62 -13.26 -11.22 -13.24
CA GLU A 62 -14.49 -11.97 -13.52
C GLU A 62 -15.36 -12.12 -12.27
N LEU A 63 -14.77 -12.42 -11.12
CA LEU A 63 -15.49 -12.44 -9.85
C LEU A 63 -16.12 -11.08 -9.54
N ALA A 64 -15.38 -9.98 -9.72
CA ALA A 64 -15.91 -8.62 -9.52
C ALA A 64 -17.08 -8.29 -10.46
N HIS A 65 -17.00 -8.71 -11.74
CA HIS A 65 -18.11 -8.59 -12.69
C HIS A 65 -19.35 -9.36 -12.21
N GLY A 66 -19.16 -10.54 -11.63
CA GLY A 66 -20.23 -11.37 -11.05
C GLY A 66 -20.97 -10.71 -9.89
N LEU A 67 -20.38 -9.71 -9.22
CA LEU A 67 -21.04 -8.96 -8.15
C LEU A 67 -22.09 -7.96 -8.67
N GLN A 68 -22.11 -7.67 -9.99
CA GLN A 68 -23.07 -6.78 -10.64
C GLN A 68 -23.21 -5.40 -9.97
N LEU A 69 -22.10 -4.88 -9.47
CA LEU A 69 -22.06 -3.57 -8.81
C LEU A 69 -22.13 -2.43 -9.84
N PRO A 70 -22.68 -1.26 -9.51
CA PRO A 70 -22.83 -0.14 -10.46
C PRO A 70 -21.53 0.63 -10.71
N TRP A 71 -20.42 0.24 -10.08
CA TRP A 71 -19.14 0.95 -10.12
C TRP A 71 -18.21 0.38 -11.18
N LYS A 72 -17.28 1.21 -11.64
CA LYS A 72 -16.19 0.74 -12.50
C LYS A 72 -15.35 -0.28 -11.72
N ILE A 73 -15.05 -1.41 -12.37
CA ILE A 73 -14.11 -2.39 -11.83
C ILE A 73 -12.70 -1.86 -12.03
N ASP A 74 -11.93 -1.91 -10.94
CA ASP A 74 -10.51 -1.62 -10.97
C ASP A 74 -9.77 -2.70 -11.78
N ASP A 75 -8.96 -2.27 -12.74
CA ASP A 75 -8.31 -3.14 -13.72
C ASP A 75 -6.78 -3.18 -13.60
N HIS A 76 -6.21 -2.58 -12.55
CA HIS A 76 -4.80 -2.75 -12.22
C HIS A 76 -4.48 -4.21 -11.89
N ASP A 77 -3.25 -4.64 -12.18
CA ASP A 77 -2.81 -6.02 -11.98
C ASP A 77 -2.22 -6.25 -10.59
N VAL A 78 -1.75 -5.19 -9.92
CA VAL A 78 -1.35 -5.26 -8.53
C VAL A 78 -1.53 -3.92 -7.83
N THR A 79 -2.01 -3.96 -6.59
CA THR A 79 -1.85 -2.86 -5.64
C THR A 79 -0.78 -3.24 -4.61
N ILE A 80 0.28 -2.44 -4.52
CA ILE A 80 1.35 -2.62 -3.54
C ILE A 80 1.14 -1.62 -2.41
N GLU A 81 1.14 -2.09 -1.17
CA GLU A 81 0.86 -1.27 -0.01
C GLU A 81 1.92 -1.42 1.06
N TYR A 82 2.23 -0.33 1.75
CA TYR A 82 2.93 -0.38 3.02
C TYR A 82 2.41 0.64 4.02
N TYR A 83 2.59 0.30 5.29
CA TYR A 83 1.98 0.97 6.42
C TYR A 83 3.05 1.43 7.39
N PHE A 84 2.96 2.66 7.86
CA PHE A 84 4.00 3.29 8.65
C PHE A 84 3.40 4.34 9.58
N THR A 85 4.10 4.67 10.66
CA THR A 85 3.70 5.76 11.56
C THR A 85 4.59 6.99 11.43
N ASP A 86 5.77 6.82 10.84
CA ASP A 86 6.78 7.88 10.71
C ASP A 86 7.05 8.18 9.22
N VAL A 87 6.84 9.42 8.82
CA VAL A 87 7.11 9.91 7.46
C VAL A 87 8.62 9.83 7.16
N ALA A 88 9.49 9.96 8.15
CA ALA A 88 10.93 9.82 7.95
C ALA A 88 11.32 8.41 7.50
N ALA A 89 10.64 7.37 8.02
CA ALA A 89 10.85 5.99 7.57
C ALA A 89 10.49 5.80 6.10
N LEU A 90 9.37 6.39 5.65
CA LEU A 90 9.00 6.41 4.23
C LEU A 90 10.07 7.08 3.36
N LEU A 91 10.55 8.26 3.78
CA LEU A 91 11.57 8.99 3.04
C LEU A 91 12.90 8.23 2.98
N ALA A 92 13.24 7.49 4.04
CA ALA A 92 14.42 6.66 4.08
C ALA A 92 14.34 5.47 3.10
N VAL A 93 13.18 4.81 2.99
CA VAL A 93 12.93 3.77 1.97
C VAL A 93 13.09 4.36 0.56
N SER A 94 12.47 5.51 0.30
CA SER A 94 12.56 6.22 -0.99
C SER A 94 14.00 6.61 -1.37
N ALA A 95 14.83 6.90 -0.38
CA ALA A 95 16.23 7.27 -0.59
C ALA A 95 17.18 6.06 -0.71
N ASP A 96 16.73 4.84 -0.44
CA ASP A 96 17.57 3.64 -0.45
C ASP A 96 17.95 3.23 -1.89
N GLU A 97 19.25 3.10 -2.14
CA GLU A 97 19.77 2.83 -3.49
C GLU A 97 19.41 1.42 -4.00
N GLU A 98 19.29 0.42 -3.11
CA GLU A 98 18.80 -0.90 -3.51
C GLU A 98 17.33 -0.79 -3.93
N PHE A 99 16.54 0.00 -3.20
CA PHE A 99 15.13 0.20 -3.50
C PHE A 99 14.90 0.93 -4.83
N LYS A 100 15.74 1.91 -5.16
CA LYS A 100 15.73 2.57 -6.48
C LYS A 100 16.09 1.59 -7.59
N THR A 101 17.07 0.72 -7.36
CA THR A 101 17.45 -0.33 -8.30
C THR A 101 16.27 -1.29 -8.58
N LEU A 102 15.52 -1.67 -7.54
CA LEU A 102 14.31 -2.49 -7.71
C LEU A 102 13.24 -1.82 -8.58
N HIS A 103 13.12 -0.48 -8.53
CA HIS A 103 12.19 0.26 -9.38
C HIS A 103 12.58 0.19 -10.84
N VAL A 104 13.87 0.38 -11.15
CA VAL A 104 14.38 0.28 -12.52
C VAL A 104 14.20 -1.14 -13.05
N ASP A 105 14.43 -2.18 -12.23
CA ASP A 105 14.21 -3.56 -12.65
C ASP A 105 12.74 -3.87 -12.95
N ALA A 106 11.81 -3.20 -12.26
CA ALA A 106 10.37 -3.37 -12.48
C ALA A 106 9.88 -2.80 -13.82
N GLU A 107 10.63 -1.90 -14.48
CA GLU A 107 10.28 -1.34 -15.79
C GLU A 107 10.09 -2.40 -16.87
N LYS A 108 10.73 -3.57 -16.72
CA LYS A 108 10.61 -4.71 -17.67
C LYS A 108 9.29 -5.46 -17.53
N PHE A 109 8.51 -5.16 -16.50
CA PHE A 109 7.28 -5.88 -16.16
C PHE A 109 6.09 -4.95 -15.95
N VAL A 110 6.32 -3.68 -15.64
CA VAL A 110 5.30 -2.72 -15.18
C VAL A 110 5.21 -1.50 -16.09
N ARG A 111 3.98 -1.07 -16.38
CA ARG A 111 3.67 0.22 -17.00
C ARG A 111 3.74 1.36 -15.98
N LEU A 112 4.92 1.96 -15.86
CA LEU A 112 5.13 3.08 -14.94
C LEU A 112 4.34 4.35 -15.32
N ASP A 113 4.02 4.53 -16.60
CA ASP A 113 3.29 5.69 -17.13
C ASP A 113 1.81 5.74 -16.70
N ALA A 114 1.24 4.59 -16.35
CA ALA A 114 -0.14 4.45 -15.90
C ALA A 114 -0.28 4.15 -14.39
N THR A 115 0.85 4.09 -13.69
CA THR A 115 0.87 3.81 -12.26
C THR A 115 0.33 5.00 -11.47
N THR A 116 -0.47 4.72 -10.45
CA THR A 116 -0.98 5.76 -9.52
C THR A 116 -0.48 5.50 -8.11
N VAL A 117 -0.36 6.55 -7.30
CA VAL A 117 0.05 6.47 -5.88
C VAL A 117 -0.91 7.27 -5.02
N ALA A 118 -1.31 6.71 -3.88
CA ALA A 118 -2.11 7.37 -2.86
C ALA A 118 -1.44 7.24 -1.49
N VAL A 119 -1.42 8.33 -0.72
CA VAL A 119 -1.05 8.32 0.70
C VAL A 119 -2.29 8.67 1.52
N THR A 120 -2.65 7.79 2.44
CA THR A 120 -3.86 7.89 3.28
C THR A 120 -3.54 7.56 4.73
N TRP A 121 -4.42 7.89 5.67
CA TRP A 121 -4.42 7.25 6.99
C TRP A 121 -5.38 6.07 7.02
N VAL A 122 -5.24 5.20 8.01
CA VAL A 122 -6.04 3.97 8.14
C VAL A 122 -6.95 4.06 9.36
N GLU A 123 -8.23 3.77 9.13
CA GLU A 123 -9.26 3.61 10.15
C GLU A 123 -9.78 2.17 10.10
N VAL A 124 -9.67 1.47 11.22
CA VAL A 124 -9.97 0.04 11.32
C VAL A 124 -11.17 -0.13 12.23
N PHE A 125 -12.28 -0.62 11.66
CA PHE A 125 -13.53 -0.89 12.38
C PHE A 125 -13.74 -2.39 12.67
N LEU A 126 -13.11 -3.26 11.88
CA LEU A 126 -13.17 -4.71 12.03
C LEU A 126 -11.77 -5.28 11.79
N LYS A 127 -11.30 -6.15 12.69
CA LYS A 127 -10.03 -6.85 12.56
C LYS A 127 -10.20 -8.29 13.02
N ASP A 128 -9.74 -9.25 12.21
CA ASP A 128 -9.81 -10.68 12.53
C ASP A 128 -11.22 -11.15 12.92
N GLY A 129 -12.24 -10.64 12.22
CA GLY A 129 -13.66 -10.94 12.45
C GLY A 129 -14.27 -10.30 13.71
N LYS A 130 -13.55 -9.38 14.38
CA LYS A 130 -14.00 -8.70 15.59
C LYS A 130 -14.08 -7.19 15.41
N LEU A 131 -15.12 -6.57 15.96
CA LEU A 131 -15.24 -5.11 15.99
C LEU A 131 -14.09 -4.53 16.83
N VAL A 132 -13.45 -3.50 16.29
CA VAL A 132 -12.39 -2.74 16.96
C VAL A 132 -12.67 -1.25 16.74
N ASN A 133 -12.28 -0.40 17.69
CA ASN A 133 -12.51 1.04 17.62
C ASN A 133 -13.97 1.46 17.41
N VAL A 134 -14.92 0.67 17.92
CA VAL A 134 -16.36 1.00 17.96
C VAL A 134 -16.82 0.92 19.41
N GLY A 135 -17.46 1.98 19.91
CA GLY A 135 -17.95 2.09 21.27
C GLY A 135 -19.19 1.22 21.53
N PRO A 136 -19.53 0.94 22.79
CA PRO A 136 -20.77 0.23 23.16
C PRO A 136 -22.05 0.90 22.65
N ASP A 137 -21.98 2.20 22.34
CA ASP A 137 -23.04 3.03 21.77
C ASP A 137 -23.07 3.01 20.24
N GLY A 138 -22.18 2.25 19.59
CA GLY A 138 -22.06 2.17 18.14
C GLY A 138 -21.28 3.32 17.50
N GLN A 139 -20.71 4.23 18.29
CA GLN A 139 -19.93 5.35 17.76
C GLN A 139 -18.48 4.95 17.46
N SER A 140 -17.86 5.64 16.51
CA SER A 140 -16.43 5.47 16.21
C SER A 140 -15.58 5.95 17.40
N LEU A 141 -14.60 5.13 17.81
CA LEU A 141 -13.59 5.49 18.82
C LEU A 141 -12.34 6.11 18.18
N HIS A 142 -12.39 6.41 16.88
CA HIS A 142 -11.30 7.08 16.20
C HIS A 142 -11.20 8.56 16.60
N PRO A 143 -9.98 9.09 16.83
CA PRO A 143 -9.77 10.50 17.08
C PRO A 143 -10.40 11.44 16.03
N PRO A 144 -10.79 12.67 16.42
CA PRO A 144 -11.31 13.67 15.50
C PRO A 144 -10.33 14.01 14.34
N PHE A 145 -10.89 14.55 13.26
CA PHE A 145 -10.13 14.91 12.05
C PHE A 145 -8.90 15.79 12.32
N ALA A 146 -9.01 16.78 13.21
CA ALA A 146 -7.88 17.68 13.51
C ALA A 146 -6.65 16.92 14.05
N GLU A 147 -6.87 15.92 14.91
CA GLU A 147 -5.80 15.06 15.43
C GLU A 147 -5.27 14.09 14.36
N ARG A 148 -6.13 13.67 13.43
CA ARG A 148 -5.77 12.78 12.31
C ARG A 148 -4.81 13.44 11.33
N ILE A 149 -5.03 14.71 11.00
CA ILE A 149 -4.16 15.43 10.06
C ILE A 149 -2.92 16.05 10.70
N ALA A 150 -2.82 16.05 12.04
CA ALA A 150 -1.67 16.54 12.76
C ALA A 150 -0.46 15.59 12.60
N PHE A 151 0.25 15.70 11.47
CA PHE A 151 1.57 15.12 11.24
C PHE A 151 2.41 16.09 10.42
N ALA A 152 3.72 16.11 10.67
CA ALA A 152 4.62 16.98 9.94
C ALA A 152 4.75 16.49 8.49
N LEU A 153 4.54 17.40 7.55
CA LEU A 153 4.98 17.20 6.17
C LEU A 153 6.48 17.47 6.08
N PRO A 154 7.20 16.80 5.18
CA PRO A 154 8.62 17.09 4.99
C PRO A 154 8.80 18.53 4.47
N GLU A 155 9.84 19.21 4.97
CA GLU A 155 10.16 20.59 4.56
C GLU A 155 10.54 20.70 3.08
N LYS A 156 11.02 19.59 2.51
CA LYS A 156 11.42 19.48 1.11
C LYS A 156 10.82 18.22 0.49
N PRO A 157 10.43 18.25 -0.79
CA PRO A 157 10.09 17.04 -1.52
C PRO A 157 11.24 16.02 -1.43
N ALA A 158 10.89 14.74 -1.47
CA ALA A 158 11.90 13.69 -1.66
C ALA A 158 12.69 13.97 -2.95
N ALA A 159 13.96 13.56 -2.98
CA ALA A 159 14.70 13.50 -4.24
C ALA A 159 13.92 12.65 -5.24
N LYS A 160 14.16 12.86 -6.55
CA LYS A 160 13.52 12.03 -7.57
C LYS A 160 13.75 10.55 -7.25
N TYR A 161 12.67 9.79 -7.38
CA TYR A 161 12.62 8.38 -7.06
C TYR A 161 13.48 7.54 -8.01
N TYR A 162 13.76 8.08 -9.21
CA TYR A 162 14.66 7.59 -10.25
C TYR A 162 15.15 8.77 -11.11
#